data_AF-A0AA47MDF9-F1
#
_entry.id   AF-A0AA47MDF9-F1
#
_cell.length_a   1.000
_cell.length_b   1.000
_cell.length_c   1.000
_cell.angle_alpha   90.00
_cell.angle_beta   90.00
_cell.angle_gamma   90.00
#
_symmetry.space_group_name_H-M   'P 1'
#
loop_
_entity.id
_entity.type
_entity.pdbx_description
1 polymer ?
#
loop_
_entity_poly.entity_id
_entity_poly.type
_entity_poly.pdbx_seq_one_letter_code
_entity_poly.pdbx_strand_id
1 'polypeptide(L)'
;MEQGDHQDPLDWKDSQVRQVTQVRLDLRDPQGSAAFLAGRETLDQPDNQRGYPGPPGSDGPQGQPGSPGTASTAHGFLITRHSQGQDVPFCPDGTSLIYDGYSLLYVQGNERAHGQDLGTAGSCLRRFSTMPFMFCNINNVCNFASRNDYSYWLSTPEPMPMSMDPITGEGIKPFISRCSVCEAPAMVIAVHSQTIQIPSCPANWEALWIGYSFMMHTSAGAEGSGQALASPGSCLEEFRSAPFIECHGRGTCNYFGNSYSFWLATVDHNEMFRKPQSETLKAGNLRTRVSRCVVCMKRT
;
A
#
# COMPACT_ATOMS: atom_id res chain seq x y z
N MET A 1 -51.90 -9.57 -30.84
CA MET A 1 -51.75 -8.11 -30.79
C MET A 1 -50.84 -7.85 -29.61
N GLU A 2 -49.52 -7.84 -29.84
CA GLU A 2 -48.72 -6.64 -30.18
C GLU A 2 -48.65 -5.67 -28.99
N GLN A 3 -47.52 -5.16 -28.51
CA GLN A 3 -46.09 -5.09 -28.86
C GLN A 3 -45.37 -4.96 -27.49
N GLY A 4 -44.13 -5.38 -27.22
CA GLY A 4 -42.91 -5.21 -28.02
C GLY A 4 -42.23 -3.90 -27.63
N ASP A 5 -41.41 -3.90 -26.56
CA ASP A 5 -40.38 -2.87 -26.37
C ASP A 5 -39.08 -3.53 -25.91
N HIS A 6 -38.20 -3.69 -26.90
CA HIS A 6 -36.81 -4.09 -26.77
C HIS A 6 -35.99 -2.83 -26.45
N GLN A 7 -35.37 -2.78 -25.27
CA GLN A 7 -34.32 -1.80 -25.00
C GLN A 7 -32.97 -2.52 -25.12
N ASP A 8 -32.22 -2.20 -26.17
CA ASP A 8 -30.84 -2.65 -26.36
C ASP A 8 -29.90 -2.02 -25.30
N PRO A 9 -28.89 -2.77 -24.82
CA PRO A 9 -27.93 -2.26 -23.86
C PRO A 9 -26.83 -1.43 -24.56
N LEU A 10 -26.70 -0.18 -24.14
CA LEU A 10 -25.60 0.70 -24.49
C LEU A 10 -24.27 0.14 -23.95
N ASP A 11 -23.43 -0.18 -24.92
CA ASP A 11 -21.98 -0.35 -24.94
C ASP A 11 -21.21 0.39 -23.83
N TRP A 12 -20.62 -0.35 -22.88
CA TRP A 12 -19.64 0.10 -21.90
C TRP A 12 -18.28 -0.59 -22.10
N LYS A 13 -17.84 -0.74 -23.36
CA LYS A 13 -16.45 -1.11 -23.69
C LYS A 13 -15.64 0.14 -24.04
N ASP A 14 -15.16 0.85 -23.02
CA ASP A 14 -13.84 1.51 -23.01
C ASP A 14 -13.69 2.40 -21.77
N SER A 15 -13.11 1.87 -20.68
CA SER A 15 -12.42 2.71 -19.66
C SER A 15 -11.56 1.90 -18.68
N GLN A 16 -10.76 0.94 -19.16
CA GLN A 16 -9.79 0.23 -18.33
C GLN A 16 -8.49 -0.09 -19.10
N VAL A 17 -7.82 0.89 -19.70
CA VAL A 17 -6.37 0.76 -19.98
C VAL A 17 -5.75 2.15 -20.03
N ARG A 18 -5.08 2.56 -18.95
CA ARG A 18 -3.90 3.46 -18.90
C ARG A 18 -3.77 4.03 -17.50
N GLN A 19 -2.85 3.50 -16.71
CA GLN A 19 -1.93 4.28 -15.86
C GLN A 19 -1.00 3.32 -15.11
N VAL A 20 0.07 2.92 -15.79
CA VAL A 20 1.36 2.66 -15.14
C VAL A 20 2.38 3.40 -15.97
N THR A 21 2.45 4.72 -15.78
CA THR A 21 3.53 5.53 -16.33
C THR A 21 4.50 5.81 -15.19
N GLN A 22 5.62 5.08 -15.25
CA GLN A 22 6.79 5.24 -14.40
C GLN A 22 7.27 6.70 -14.48
N VAL A 23 7.22 7.42 -13.36
CA VAL A 23 7.79 8.78 -13.26
C VAL A 23 9.30 8.65 -13.20
N ARG A 24 9.97 9.02 -14.30
CA ARG A 24 11.42 9.17 -14.39
C ARG A 24 11.76 10.58 -13.91
N LEU A 25 12.43 10.68 -12.75
CA LEU A 25 13.00 11.95 -12.27
C LEU A 25 14.36 12.15 -12.93
N ASP A 26 14.40 12.96 -14.00
CA ASP A 26 15.65 13.48 -14.55
C ASP A 26 16.08 14.71 -13.73
N LEU A 27 17.01 14.53 -12.79
CA LEU A 27 17.74 15.62 -12.15
C LEU A 27 18.81 16.13 -13.12
N ARG A 28 18.59 17.31 -13.73
CA ARG A 28 19.64 18.08 -14.42
C ARG A 28 20.09 19.22 -13.52
N ASP A 29 21.38 19.21 -13.24
CA ASP A 29 22.13 20.22 -12.50
C ASP A 29 22.50 21.39 -13.45
N PRO A 30 22.15 22.66 -13.17
CA PRO A 30 22.58 23.78 -14.00
C PRO A 30 23.86 24.41 -13.43
N GLN A 31 25.00 24.16 -14.10
CA GLN A 31 26.22 24.93 -13.86
C GLN A 31 26.08 26.34 -14.44
N GLY A 32 26.19 27.34 -13.57
CA GLY A 32 26.37 28.73 -13.95
C GLY A 32 27.84 29.06 -14.22
N SER A 33 28.08 29.91 -15.22
CA SER A 33 29.31 30.68 -15.34
C SER A 33 29.01 32.00 -16.05
N ALA A 34 29.18 33.10 -15.31
CA ALA A 34 29.05 34.46 -15.80
C ALA A 34 30.37 34.92 -16.44
N ALA A 35 30.30 35.47 -17.66
CA ALA A 35 31.43 36.08 -18.35
C ALA A 35 31.44 37.60 -18.11
N PHE A 36 32.60 38.12 -17.70
CA PHE A 36 32.91 39.54 -17.50
C PHE A 36 33.25 40.25 -18.83
N LEU A 37 32.84 41.51 -18.95
CA LEU A 37 33.10 42.43 -20.07
C LEU A 37 34.37 43.29 -19.82
N ALA A 38 35.25 43.40 -20.81
CA ALA A 38 36.17 44.52 -21.08
C ALA A 38 36.77 44.28 -22.48
N GLY A 39 36.73 45.19 -23.46
CA GLY A 39 37.35 46.51 -23.49
C GLY A 39 38.54 46.44 -24.45
N ARG A 40 38.41 46.98 -25.67
CA ARG A 40 39.38 46.84 -26.78
C ARG A 40 39.91 48.22 -27.16
N GLU A 41 41.18 48.49 -26.86
CA GLU A 41 41.97 49.54 -27.50
C GLU A 41 43.34 48.96 -27.88
N THR A 42 43.82 49.35 -29.06
CA THR A 42 45.12 49.01 -29.64
C THR A 42 45.91 50.29 -29.84
N LEU A 43 47.22 50.25 -29.55
CA LEU A 43 48.34 50.60 -30.45
C LEU A 43 49.58 51.02 -29.63
N ASP A 44 50.70 50.31 -29.85
CA ASP A 44 52.04 50.83 -30.19
C ASP A 44 53.19 49.90 -29.74
N GLN A 45 54.14 49.68 -30.67
CA GLN A 45 55.44 49.00 -30.56
C GLN A 45 56.56 50.00 -30.13
N PRO A 46 57.86 49.64 -29.94
CA PRO A 46 58.58 48.34 -30.06
C PRO A 46 59.60 48.00 -28.92
N ASP A 47 60.20 46.80 -29.05
CA ASP A 47 61.54 46.31 -28.59
C ASP A 47 61.96 46.31 -27.11
N ASN A 48 62.10 45.10 -26.53
CA ASN A 48 63.42 44.56 -26.11
C ASN A 48 63.36 43.04 -25.81
N GLN A 49 64.37 42.30 -26.24
CA GLN A 49 64.50 40.84 -26.23
C GLN A 49 64.49 40.21 -24.82
N ARG A 50 63.68 39.17 -24.63
CA ARG A 50 63.93 38.12 -23.63
C ARG A 50 63.45 36.78 -24.20
N GLY A 51 64.31 35.77 -24.23
CA GLY A 51 64.02 34.47 -24.85
C GLY A 51 62.76 33.83 -24.27
N TYR A 52 61.91 33.28 -25.14
CA TYR A 52 60.67 32.61 -24.75
C TYR A 52 60.95 31.38 -23.87
N PRO A 53 60.22 31.18 -22.76
CA PRO A 53 60.24 29.91 -22.03
C PRO A 53 59.85 28.76 -22.97
N GLY A 54 60.56 27.63 -22.87
CA GLY A 54 60.22 26.43 -23.64
C GLY A 54 58.78 25.98 -23.38
N PRO A 55 58.11 25.37 -24.38
CA PRO A 55 56.71 24.96 -24.23
C PRO A 55 56.55 24.00 -23.03
N PRO A 56 55.44 24.08 -22.28
CA PRO A 56 55.12 23.13 -21.23
C PRO A 56 55.19 21.69 -21.76
N GLY A 57 55.77 20.78 -20.97
CA GLY A 57 55.80 19.36 -21.31
C GLY A 57 54.38 18.82 -21.51
N SER A 58 54.22 17.91 -22.46
CA SER A 58 52.91 17.30 -22.76
C SER A 58 52.30 16.67 -21.51
N ASP A 59 51.00 16.87 -21.33
CA ASP A 59 50.24 16.22 -20.26
C ASP A 59 50.47 14.70 -20.29
N GLY A 60 50.67 14.12 -19.10
CA GLY A 60 50.85 12.67 -18.96
C GLY A 60 49.62 11.90 -19.46
N PRO A 61 49.78 10.64 -19.89
CA PRO A 61 48.68 9.84 -20.38
C PRO A 61 47.58 9.74 -19.31
N GLN A 62 46.32 9.91 -19.74
CA GLN A 62 45.15 9.78 -18.87
C GLN A 62 45.16 8.42 -18.18
N GLY A 63 44.98 8.42 -16.85
CA GLY A 63 44.89 7.20 -16.06
C GLY A 63 43.75 6.30 -16.55
N GLN A 64 43.90 4.98 -16.34
CA GLN A 64 42.88 4.03 -16.78
C GLN A 64 41.51 4.35 -16.13
N PRO A 65 40.40 4.24 -16.88
CA PRO A 65 39.06 4.35 -16.31
C PRO A 65 38.89 3.40 -15.13
N GLY A 66 38.32 3.90 -14.03
CA GLY A 66 37.98 3.07 -12.88
C GLY A 66 37.02 1.94 -13.27
N SER A 67 37.08 0.83 -12.52
CA SER A 67 36.19 -0.32 -12.74
C SER A 67 34.72 0.13 -12.73
N PRO A 68 33.86 -0.40 -13.62
CA PRO A 68 32.43 -0.12 -13.56
C PRO A 68 31.90 -0.47 -12.17
N GLY A 69 31.17 0.47 -11.54
CA GLY A 69 30.48 0.20 -10.28
C GLY A 69 29.53 -0.98 -10.45
N THR A 70 29.40 -1.82 -9.42
CA THR A 70 28.42 -2.91 -9.42
C THR A 70 27.04 -2.33 -9.65
N ALA A 71 26.38 -2.70 -10.75
CA ALA A 71 25.00 -2.32 -10.99
C ALA A 71 24.15 -2.83 -9.82
N SER A 72 23.45 -1.94 -9.11
CA SER A 72 22.50 -2.34 -8.08
C SER A 72 21.27 -2.95 -8.75
N THR A 73 21.32 -4.26 -9.02
CA THR A 73 20.22 -5.01 -9.65
C THR A 73 19.05 -5.27 -8.68
N ALA A 74 19.06 -4.69 -7.47
CA ALA A 74 17.96 -4.81 -6.52
C ALA A 74 16.78 -3.95 -7.00
N HIS A 75 15.85 -4.56 -7.71
CA HIS A 75 14.51 -3.98 -7.85
C HIS A 75 13.87 -3.96 -6.45
N GLY A 76 13.76 -2.78 -5.84
CA GLY A 76 13.11 -2.62 -4.53
C GLY A 76 11.60 -2.77 -4.63
N PHE A 77 11.09 -4.00 -4.57
CA PHE A 77 9.67 -4.24 -4.38
C PHE A 77 9.31 -4.02 -2.92
N LEU A 78 8.12 -3.50 -2.66
CA LEU A 78 7.63 -3.30 -1.30
C LEU A 78 6.52 -4.28 -0.99
N ILE A 79 6.60 -4.88 0.20
CA ILE A 79 5.52 -5.65 0.77
C ILE A 79 5.18 -5.11 2.16
N THR A 80 3.91 -5.18 2.52
CA THR A 80 3.46 -4.81 3.87
C THR A 80 2.84 -6.02 4.54
N ARG A 81 3.22 -6.24 5.80
CA ARG A 81 2.71 -7.32 6.65
C ARG A 81 2.04 -6.73 7.87
N HIS A 82 0.90 -7.28 8.26
CA HIS A 82 0.09 -6.83 9.39
C HIS A 82 0.02 -7.93 10.44
N SER A 83 0.37 -7.63 11.69
CA SER A 83 0.37 -8.66 12.75
C SER A 83 -1.03 -9.02 13.23
N GLN A 84 -2.01 -8.15 13.00
CA GLN A 84 -3.31 -8.19 13.68
C GLN A 84 -3.15 -8.27 15.21
N GLY A 85 -2.04 -7.77 15.75
CA GLY A 85 -1.65 -7.84 17.14
C GLY A 85 -0.94 -6.56 17.61
N GLN A 86 -0.59 -6.52 18.90
CA GLN A 86 0.05 -5.35 19.51
C GLN A 86 1.54 -5.24 19.16
N ASP A 87 2.16 -6.37 18.78
CA ASP A 87 3.56 -6.47 18.43
C ASP A 87 3.80 -6.27 16.93
N VAL A 88 4.95 -5.70 16.58
CA VAL A 88 5.36 -5.49 15.19
C VAL A 88 5.64 -6.85 14.53
N PRO A 89 5.05 -7.16 13.37
CA PRO A 89 5.35 -8.40 12.67
C PRO A 89 6.79 -8.36 12.12
N PHE A 90 7.45 -9.52 12.11
CA PHE A 90 8.74 -9.66 11.44
C PHE A 90 8.56 -9.67 9.93
N CYS A 91 9.50 -9.06 9.22
CA CYS A 91 9.59 -9.21 7.77
C CYS A 91 9.81 -10.69 7.41
N PRO A 92 9.14 -11.21 6.36
CA PRO A 92 9.35 -12.58 5.90
C PRO A 92 10.81 -12.85 5.50
N ASP A 93 11.21 -14.12 5.52
CA ASP A 93 12.54 -14.55 5.09
C ASP A 93 12.85 -14.05 3.66
N GLY A 94 14.10 -13.63 3.44
CA GLY A 94 14.54 -13.06 2.16
C GLY A 94 14.13 -11.61 1.92
N THR A 95 13.48 -10.95 2.89
CA THR A 95 13.11 -9.52 2.83
C THR A 95 13.76 -8.72 3.96
N SER A 96 13.88 -7.40 3.82
CA SER A 96 14.51 -6.52 4.81
C SER A 96 13.55 -5.46 5.32
N LEU A 97 13.62 -5.13 6.62
CA LEU A 97 12.77 -4.11 7.22
C LEU A 97 13.14 -2.71 6.74
N ILE A 98 12.14 -1.94 6.31
CA ILE A 98 12.29 -0.50 6.03
C ILE A 98 11.80 0.33 7.22
N TYR A 99 10.56 0.09 7.65
CA TYR A 99 9.97 0.75 8.81
C TYR A 99 8.73 -0.01 9.32
N ASP A 100 8.31 0.30 10.54
CA ASP A 100 7.09 -0.21 11.15
C ASP A 100 6.07 0.90 11.47
N GLY A 101 4.84 0.51 11.78
CA GLY A 101 3.76 1.45 12.09
C GLY A 101 2.49 0.78 12.58
N TYR A 102 1.36 1.42 12.26
CA TYR A 102 0.00 1.04 12.58
C TYR A 102 -0.81 0.77 11.31
N SER A 103 -1.70 -0.21 11.40
CA SER A 103 -2.39 -0.81 10.25
C SER A 103 -3.63 -0.01 9.85
N LEU A 104 -3.47 0.99 9.00
CA LEU A 104 -4.58 1.74 8.41
C LEU A 104 -5.30 0.87 7.38
N LEU A 105 -6.63 0.79 7.50
CA LEU A 105 -7.48 0.10 6.53
C LEU A 105 -8.10 1.09 5.54
N TYR A 106 -8.84 2.07 6.05
CA TYR A 106 -9.45 3.12 5.23
C TYR A 106 -9.78 4.36 6.06
N VAL A 107 -10.10 5.45 5.38
CA VAL A 107 -10.67 6.67 5.97
C VAL A 107 -12.00 6.99 5.32
N GLN A 108 -12.87 7.70 6.04
CA GLN A 108 -14.13 8.20 5.52
C GLN A 108 -14.24 9.67 5.85
N GLY A 109 -14.23 10.50 4.80
CA GLY A 109 -14.32 11.95 4.91
C GLY A 109 -15.49 12.45 4.09
N ASN A 110 -16.32 13.32 4.66
CA ASN A 110 -17.53 13.82 3.99
C ASN A 110 -18.37 12.67 3.42
N GLU A 111 -18.60 11.65 4.25
CA GLU A 111 -19.38 10.44 3.94
C GLU A 111 -18.85 9.55 2.81
N ARG A 112 -17.62 9.78 2.32
CA ARG A 112 -17.01 8.97 1.27
C ARG A 112 -15.82 8.18 1.79
N ALA A 113 -15.83 6.87 1.58
CA ALA A 113 -14.69 6.02 1.93
C ALA A 113 -13.55 6.09 0.90
N HIS A 114 -12.32 5.98 1.41
CA HIS A 114 -11.12 5.78 0.63
C HIS A 114 -10.17 4.81 1.35
N GLY A 115 -9.97 3.64 0.75
CA GLY A 115 -9.17 2.55 1.31
C GLY A 115 -7.71 2.56 0.89
N GLN A 116 -6.88 1.90 1.69
CA GLN A 116 -5.52 1.51 1.31
C GLN A 116 -5.48 -0.01 1.14
N ASP A 117 -4.80 -0.48 0.10
CA ASP A 117 -4.55 -1.91 -0.06
C ASP A 117 -3.55 -2.36 1.01
N LEU A 118 -3.91 -3.37 1.81
CA LEU A 118 -3.14 -3.88 2.94
C LEU A 118 -1.80 -4.51 2.51
N GLY A 119 -1.61 -4.83 1.24
CA GLY A 119 -0.32 -5.30 0.71
C GLY A 119 0.65 -4.16 0.42
N THR A 120 0.20 -2.90 0.46
CA THR A 120 0.99 -1.72 0.07
C THR A 120 1.43 -0.90 1.28
N ALA A 121 2.53 -0.15 1.14
CA ALA A 121 3.07 0.66 2.24
C ALA A 121 2.10 1.73 2.78
N GLY A 122 1.09 2.13 1.99
CA GLY A 122 0.07 3.09 2.39
C GLY A 122 -0.83 2.62 3.54
N SER A 123 -0.98 1.31 3.73
CA SER A 123 -1.70 0.74 4.87
C SER A 123 -0.89 0.76 6.17
N CYS A 124 0.39 1.16 6.12
CA CYS A 124 1.27 1.16 7.30
C CYS A 124 1.72 2.59 7.65
N LEU A 125 0.96 3.26 8.51
CA LEU A 125 1.28 4.61 8.97
C LEU A 125 2.16 4.58 10.22
N ARG A 126 3.27 5.32 10.21
CA ARG A 126 4.20 5.40 11.36
C ARG A 126 3.58 5.95 12.63
N ARG A 127 2.51 6.74 12.51
CA ARG A 127 1.82 7.37 13.64
C ARG A 127 0.34 7.06 13.56
N PHE A 128 -0.21 6.61 14.67
CA PHE A 128 -1.64 6.47 14.85
C PHE A 128 -2.27 7.82 15.20
N SER A 129 -3.47 8.05 14.69
CA SER A 129 -4.40 9.10 15.12
C SER A 129 -5.81 8.64 14.79
N THR A 130 -6.79 8.91 15.64
CA THR A 130 -8.20 8.68 15.28
C THR A 130 -8.67 9.57 14.13
N MET A 131 -7.92 10.63 13.82
CA MET A 131 -8.10 11.53 12.68
C MET A 131 -6.75 11.81 12.00
N PRO A 132 -6.30 10.96 11.07
CA PRO A 132 -4.99 11.10 10.44
C PRO A 132 -4.96 12.08 9.25
N PHE A 133 -6.06 12.79 8.98
CA PHE A 133 -6.18 13.71 7.84
C PHE A 133 -6.92 15.00 8.21
N MET A 134 -6.89 15.95 7.30
CA MET A 134 -7.62 17.22 7.35
C MET A 134 -8.26 17.49 5.99
N PHE A 135 -9.25 18.38 5.95
CA PHE A 135 -9.87 18.81 4.69
C PHE A 135 -9.76 20.33 4.54
N CYS A 136 -9.62 20.79 3.30
CA CYS A 136 -9.56 22.20 2.94
C CYS A 136 -10.65 22.51 1.91
N ASN A 137 -11.17 23.74 1.92
CA ASN A 137 -12.14 24.21 0.94
C ASN A 137 -11.51 25.21 -0.06
N ILE A 138 -12.29 25.61 -1.06
CA ILE A 138 -11.86 26.56 -2.11
C ILE A 138 -11.53 27.96 -1.58
N ASN A 139 -11.91 28.27 -0.34
CA ASN A 139 -11.65 29.57 0.30
C ASN A 139 -10.32 29.57 1.07
N ASN A 140 -9.44 28.59 0.83
CA ASN A 140 -8.17 28.41 1.56
C ASN A 140 -8.35 28.24 3.08
N VAL A 141 -9.49 27.69 3.51
CA VAL A 141 -9.74 27.35 4.92
C VAL A 141 -9.66 25.85 5.09
N CYS A 142 -8.82 25.41 6.02
CA CYS A 142 -8.68 24.01 6.37
C CYS A 142 -9.18 23.74 7.79
N ASN A 143 -9.79 22.58 7.99
CA ASN A 143 -10.31 22.14 9.26
C ASN A 143 -9.74 20.77 9.61
N PHE A 144 -9.41 20.58 10.88
CA PHE A 144 -8.86 19.34 11.42
C PHE A 144 -9.76 18.85 12.56
N ALA A 145 -10.20 17.58 12.48
CA ALA A 145 -11.07 16.94 13.49
C ALA A 145 -12.33 17.76 13.87
N SER A 146 -12.79 18.65 12.99
CA SER A 146 -13.93 19.56 13.25
C SER A 146 -15.25 19.06 12.63
N ARG A 147 -15.26 17.83 12.11
CA ARG A 147 -16.41 17.15 11.49
C ARG A 147 -16.52 15.71 11.98
N ASN A 148 -17.66 15.09 11.68
CA ASN A 148 -17.95 13.68 11.91
C ASN A 148 -17.31 12.81 10.82
N ASP A 149 -15.99 12.90 10.69
CA ASP A 149 -15.20 12.05 9.80
C ASP A 149 -14.64 10.85 10.60
N TYR A 150 -14.22 9.80 9.88
CA TYR A 150 -13.83 8.52 10.45
C TYR A 150 -12.48 8.02 9.93
N SER A 151 -11.80 7.22 10.74
CA SER A 151 -10.68 6.39 10.33
C SER A 151 -10.86 4.96 10.83
N TYR A 152 -10.34 4.01 10.08
CA TYR A 152 -10.53 2.59 10.35
C TYR A 152 -9.20 1.87 10.29
N TRP A 153 -8.96 1.01 11.28
CA TRP A 153 -7.68 0.39 11.52
C TRP A 153 -7.88 -1.11 11.71
N LEU A 154 -6.99 -1.95 11.15
CA LEU A 154 -6.99 -3.37 11.52
C LEU A 154 -6.79 -3.47 13.03
N SER A 155 -7.52 -4.39 13.65
CA SER A 155 -7.57 -4.48 15.11
C SER A 155 -6.83 -5.69 15.66
N THR A 156 -6.71 -5.76 16.98
CA THR A 156 -6.09 -6.87 17.73
C THR A 156 -7.16 -7.83 18.30
N PRO A 157 -6.78 -8.95 18.94
CA PRO A 157 -7.70 -9.79 19.71
C PRO A 157 -8.19 -9.14 21.02
N GLU A 158 -7.79 -7.91 21.33
CA GLU A 158 -8.18 -7.25 22.57
C GLU A 158 -9.72 -7.22 22.71
N PRO A 159 -10.29 -7.77 23.79
CA PRO A 159 -11.73 -7.83 23.96
C PRO A 159 -12.31 -6.43 24.20
N MET A 160 -13.52 -6.19 23.69
CA MET A 160 -14.25 -4.96 23.99
C MET A 160 -14.51 -4.87 25.51
N PRO A 161 -14.37 -3.70 26.15
CA PRO A 161 -14.75 -3.51 27.53
C PRO A 161 -16.21 -3.91 27.76
N MET A 162 -16.50 -4.50 28.92
CA MET A 162 -17.85 -4.96 29.25
C MET A 162 -18.91 -3.85 29.22
N SER A 163 -18.52 -2.59 29.43
CA SER A 163 -19.43 -1.46 29.34
C SER A 163 -19.84 -1.11 27.90
N MET A 164 -19.11 -1.61 26.90
CA MET A 164 -19.27 -1.30 25.47
C MET A 164 -19.14 0.19 25.13
N ASP A 165 -18.61 0.99 26.06
CA ASP A 165 -18.38 2.42 25.87
C ASP A 165 -17.26 2.66 24.85
N PRO A 166 -17.32 3.77 24.08
CA PRO A 166 -16.24 4.13 23.18
C PRO A 166 -14.91 4.31 23.93
N ILE A 167 -13.87 3.69 23.39
CA ILE A 167 -12.51 3.73 23.94
C ILE A 167 -11.85 5.07 23.56
N THR A 168 -11.10 5.68 24.48
CA THR A 168 -10.46 6.98 24.28
C THR A 168 -9.00 6.99 24.73
N GLY A 169 -8.23 7.93 24.19
CA GLY A 169 -6.83 8.18 24.60
C GLY A 169 -5.93 6.95 24.50
N GLU A 170 -5.04 6.77 25.48
CA GLU A 170 -4.09 5.64 25.53
C GLU A 170 -4.79 4.27 25.59
N GLY A 171 -6.05 4.21 26.06
CA GLY A 171 -6.83 2.98 26.08
C GLY A 171 -7.08 2.40 24.69
N ILE A 172 -6.93 3.19 23.62
CA ILE A 172 -7.09 2.73 22.23
C ILE A 172 -5.92 1.84 21.79
N LYS A 173 -4.71 2.09 22.30
CA LYS A 173 -3.47 1.48 21.81
C LYS A 173 -3.50 -0.06 21.74
N PRO A 174 -4.02 -0.80 22.74
CA PRO A 174 -4.09 -2.26 22.69
C PRO A 174 -4.95 -2.81 21.54
N PHE A 175 -5.87 -2.01 20.99
CA PHE A 175 -6.80 -2.42 19.93
C PHE A 175 -6.26 -2.23 18.52
N ILE A 176 -5.15 -1.52 18.32
CA ILE A 176 -4.64 -1.17 16.99
C ILE A 176 -3.54 -2.12 16.55
N SER A 177 -3.75 -2.81 15.42
CA SER A 177 -2.76 -3.71 14.82
C SER A 177 -1.50 -2.97 14.37
N ARG A 178 -0.33 -3.61 14.56
CA ARG A 178 0.94 -3.15 14.01
C ARG A 178 1.22 -3.71 12.62
N CYS A 179 2.15 -3.07 11.92
CA CYS A 179 2.58 -3.47 10.58
C CYS A 179 4.07 -3.21 10.37
N SER A 180 4.64 -3.92 9.40
CA SER A 180 6.00 -3.73 8.91
C SER A 180 5.98 -3.58 7.39
N VAL A 181 6.71 -2.60 6.88
CA VAL A 181 7.00 -2.46 5.44
C VAL A 181 8.39 -3.01 5.18
N CYS A 182 8.46 -3.96 4.26
CA CYS A 182 9.68 -4.71 3.94
C CYS A 182 10.05 -4.53 2.48
N GLU A 183 11.34 -4.44 2.20
CA GLU A 183 11.90 -4.51 0.86
C GLU A 183 12.08 -5.97 0.45
N ALA A 184 11.54 -6.33 -0.72
CA ALA A 184 11.64 -7.66 -1.30
C ALA A 184 12.45 -7.62 -2.60
N PRO A 185 13.26 -8.67 -2.89
CA PRO A 185 14.08 -8.74 -4.10
C PRO A 185 13.26 -9.00 -5.37
N ALA A 186 11.99 -9.39 -5.23
CA ALA A 186 11.13 -9.79 -6.33
C ALA A 186 9.65 -9.49 -6.06
N MET A 187 8.84 -9.68 -7.10
CA MET A 187 7.39 -9.50 -7.02
C MET A 187 6.74 -10.51 -6.06
N VAL A 188 5.72 -10.05 -5.34
CA VAL A 188 4.94 -10.83 -4.38
C VAL A 188 3.45 -10.79 -4.74
N ILE A 189 2.78 -11.93 -4.68
CA ILE A 189 1.35 -12.08 -5.01
C ILE A 189 0.62 -12.94 -3.97
N ALA A 190 -0.70 -12.79 -3.88
CA ALA A 190 -1.57 -13.72 -3.18
C ALA A 190 -2.24 -14.72 -4.15
N VAL A 191 -2.42 -15.96 -3.70
CA VAL A 191 -3.16 -17.02 -4.40
C VAL A 191 -4.23 -17.57 -3.46
N HIS A 192 -5.46 -17.74 -3.97
CA HIS A 192 -6.64 -18.16 -3.21
C HIS A 192 -7.12 -19.54 -3.66
N SER A 193 -7.53 -20.40 -2.72
CA SER A 193 -7.95 -21.77 -3.05
C SER A 193 -9.44 -21.91 -3.32
N GLN A 194 -10.28 -21.00 -2.82
CA GLN A 194 -11.73 -21.17 -2.74
C GLN A 194 -12.15 -22.50 -2.07
N THR A 195 -11.29 -23.03 -1.20
CA THR A 195 -11.51 -24.23 -0.39
C THR A 195 -10.93 -24.04 1.01
N ILE A 196 -11.11 -25.03 1.89
CA ILE A 196 -10.46 -25.04 3.21
C ILE A 196 -8.97 -25.44 3.15
N GLN A 197 -8.50 -25.91 1.98
CA GLN A 197 -7.13 -26.34 1.77
C GLN A 197 -6.25 -25.13 1.42
N ILE A 198 -5.01 -25.13 1.89
CA ILE A 198 -4.03 -24.10 1.56
C ILE A 198 -3.62 -24.29 0.09
N PRO A 199 -3.72 -23.24 -0.76
CA PRO A 199 -3.27 -23.34 -2.15
C PRO A 199 -1.73 -23.40 -2.22
N SER A 200 -1.22 -24.03 -3.27
CA SER A 200 0.22 -24.06 -3.54
C SER A 200 0.67 -22.80 -4.26
N CYS A 201 1.89 -22.33 -3.97
CA CYS A 201 2.53 -21.30 -4.77
C CYS A 201 2.79 -21.79 -6.21
N PRO A 202 2.80 -20.90 -7.22
CA PRO A 202 3.14 -21.26 -8.58
C PRO A 202 4.57 -21.81 -8.71
N ALA A 203 4.86 -22.50 -9.81
CA ALA A 203 6.22 -22.99 -10.08
C ALA A 203 7.25 -21.85 -10.09
N ASN A 204 8.39 -22.04 -9.42
CA ASN A 204 9.45 -21.04 -9.20
C ASN A 204 9.08 -19.86 -8.28
N TRP A 205 8.11 -20.06 -7.38
CA TRP A 205 7.80 -19.13 -6.30
C TRP A 205 8.02 -19.80 -4.94
N GLU A 206 8.27 -18.99 -3.92
CA GLU A 206 8.38 -19.41 -2.53
C GLU A 206 7.27 -18.82 -1.67
N ALA A 207 6.81 -19.57 -0.68
CA ALA A 207 5.75 -19.12 0.21
C ALA A 207 6.34 -18.20 1.29
N LEU A 208 5.70 -17.05 1.51
CA LEU A 208 6.04 -16.13 2.60
C LEU A 208 5.16 -16.38 3.83
N TRP A 209 3.84 -16.42 3.64
CA TRP A 209 2.87 -16.75 4.70
C TRP A 209 1.57 -17.32 4.12
N ILE A 210 0.75 -17.87 5.00
CA ILE A 210 -0.58 -18.42 4.69
C ILE A 210 -1.65 -17.64 5.45
N GLY A 211 -2.89 -17.68 4.97
CA GLY A 211 -3.96 -16.93 5.62
C GLY A 211 -5.36 -17.31 5.19
N TYR A 212 -6.25 -16.33 5.32
CA TYR A 212 -7.65 -16.36 4.94
C TYR A 212 -7.94 -15.26 3.92
N SER A 213 -8.82 -15.58 2.98
CA SER A 213 -9.08 -14.76 1.79
C SER A 213 -10.01 -13.58 2.12
N PHE A 214 -9.43 -12.43 2.45
CA PHE A 214 -10.14 -11.19 2.78
C PHE A 214 -10.38 -10.36 1.51
N MET A 215 -11.65 -10.01 1.24
CA MET A 215 -12.03 -9.35 -0.01
C MET A 215 -12.42 -7.89 0.18
N MET A 216 -13.30 -7.59 1.14
CA MET A 216 -13.80 -6.23 1.37
C MET A 216 -14.40 -6.07 2.77
N HIS A 217 -14.79 -4.85 3.10
CA HIS A 217 -15.40 -4.49 4.39
C HIS A 217 -16.33 -3.28 4.23
N THR A 218 -17.27 -3.13 5.15
CA THR A 218 -18.16 -1.96 5.26
C THR A 218 -18.43 -1.59 6.72
N SER A 219 -18.72 -0.32 7.02
CA SER A 219 -19.13 0.15 8.35
C SER A 219 -20.16 1.29 8.29
N ALA A 220 -19.88 2.45 8.89
CA ALA A 220 -20.78 3.60 8.91
C ALA A 220 -21.24 4.02 7.51
N GLY A 221 -22.55 4.17 7.33
CA GLY A 221 -23.15 4.53 6.03
C GLY A 221 -23.10 3.44 4.95
N ALA A 222 -22.76 2.19 5.31
CA ALA A 222 -22.45 1.11 4.37
C ALA A 222 -21.29 1.43 3.40
N GLU A 223 -20.51 2.46 3.73
CA GLU A 223 -19.28 2.80 3.05
C GLU A 223 -18.15 1.86 3.47
N GLY A 224 -17.16 1.70 2.59
CA GLY A 224 -16.03 0.82 2.83
C GLY A 224 -15.09 0.75 1.65
N SER A 225 -14.22 -0.26 1.66
CA SER A 225 -13.26 -0.50 0.59
C SER A 225 -12.96 -1.99 0.44
N GLY A 226 -12.07 -2.32 -0.50
CA GLY A 226 -11.72 -3.71 -0.84
C GLY A 226 -10.22 -3.92 -0.98
N GLN A 227 -9.84 -5.17 -1.19
CA GLN A 227 -8.47 -5.59 -1.47
C GLN A 227 -8.38 -6.10 -2.91
N ALA A 228 -7.27 -5.86 -3.59
CA ALA A 228 -7.00 -6.58 -4.83
C ALA A 228 -6.70 -8.04 -4.48
N LEU A 229 -7.42 -9.01 -5.07
CA LEU A 229 -7.22 -10.44 -4.77
C LEU A 229 -5.83 -10.96 -5.14
N ALA A 230 -5.08 -10.27 -5.99
CA ALA A 230 -3.68 -10.60 -6.27
C ALA A 230 -2.69 -9.98 -5.28
N SER A 231 -3.13 -8.99 -4.48
CA SER A 231 -2.29 -8.31 -3.50
C SER A 231 -2.10 -9.16 -2.23
N PRO A 232 -0.93 -9.12 -1.58
CA PRO A 232 -0.76 -9.71 -0.24
C PRO A 232 -1.82 -9.26 0.77
N GLY A 233 -2.40 -8.07 0.59
CA GLY A 233 -3.45 -7.51 1.46
C GLY A 233 -4.76 -8.30 1.50
N SER A 234 -5.04 -9.12 0.47
CA SER A 234 -6.20 -10.02 0.46
C SER A 234 -5.98 -11.29 1.30
N CYS A 235 -4.80 -11.48 1.88
CA CYS A 235 -4.44 -12.70 2.61
C CYS A 235 -4.03 -12.43 4.07
N LEU A 236 -5.04 -12.22 4.92
CA LEU A 236 -4.86 -12.00 6.36
C LEU A 236 -4.49 -13.31 7.07
N GLU A 237 -3.43 -13.29 7.86
CA GLU A 237 -2.92 -14.48 8.58
C GLU A 237 -3.92 -14.99 9.62
N GLU A 238 -4.66 -14.09 10.27
CA GLU A 238 -5.67 -14.43 11.26
C GLU A 238 -7.09 -14.09 10.79
N PHE A 239 -7.96 -15.10 10.77
CA PHE A 239 -9.39 -14.88 10.58
C PHE A 239 -10.03 -14.24 11.81
N ARG A 240 -10.74 -13.13 11.60
CA ARG A 240 -11.64 -12.52 12.59
C ARG A 240 -12.93 -12.05 11.93
N SER A 241 -14.07 -12.25 12.58
CA SER A 241 -15.35 -11.73 12.10
C SER A 241 -15.39 -10.20 12.09
N ALA A 242 -14.70 -9.56 13.02
CA ALA A 242 -14.49 -8.11 13.09
C ALA A 242 -12.98 -7.80 13.08
N PRO A 243 -12.33 -7.76 11.91
CA PRO A 243 -10.88 -7.59 11.81
C PRO A 243 -10.41 -6.13 11.92
N PHE A 244 -11.32 -5.17 12.13
CA PHE A 244 -11.02 -3.74 12.17
C PHE A 244 -11.91 -3.01 13.19
N ILE A 245 -11.42 -1.86 13.66
CA ILE A 245 -12.09 -0.97 14.61
C ILE A 245 -12.36 0.40 13.96
N GLU A 246 -13.51 1.01 14.29
CA GLU A 246 -13.93 2.31 13.80
C GLU A 246 -13.51 3.41 14.79
N CYS A 247 -12.85 4.45 14.29
CA CYS A 247 -12.38 5.60 15.07
C CYS A 247 -12.93 6.92 14.53
N HIS A 248 -13.18 7.87 15.43
CA HIS A 248 -13.83 9.15 15.12
C HIS A 248 -12.92 10.35 15.34
N GLY A 249 -13.22 11.47 14.67
CA GLY A 249 -12.57 12.77 14.87
C GLY A 249 -12.52 13.25 16.32
N ARG A 250 -13.53 12.91 17.14
CA ARG A 250 -13.60 13.26 18.57
C ARG A 250 -12.68 12.44 19.49
N GLY A 251 -11.82 11.58 18.96
CA GLY A 251 -10.86 10.79 19.75
C GLY A 251 -11.41 9.49 20.34
N THR A 252 -12.50 8.95 19.79
CA THR A 252 -13.15 7.72 20.27
C THR A 252 -13.06 6.60 19.25
N CYS A 253 -12.82 5.35 19.68
CA CYS A 253 -12.92 4.15 18.85
C CYS A 253 -13.88 3.11 19.43
N ASN A 254 -14.57 2.34 18.58
CA ASN A 254 -15.45 1.25 19.01
C ASN A 254 -15.69 0.24 17.87
N TYR A 255 -16.28 -0.92 18.20
CA TYR A 255 -16.88 -1.83 17.23
C TYR A 255 -18.39 -1.62 17.19
N PHE A 256 -18.96 -1.63 15.99
CA PHE A 256 -20.40 -1.44 15.79
C PHE A 256 -21.01 -2.66 15.10
N GLY A 257 -22.28 -2.93 15.39
CA GLY A 257 -22.98 -4.11 14.87
C GLY A 257 -23.24 -4.09 13.35
N ASN A 258 -23.05 -2.93 12.72
CA ASN A 258 -23.12 -2.73 11.26
C ASN A 258 -21.76 -2.83 10.57
N SER A 259 -20.68 -3.13 11.30
CA SER A 259 -19.36 -3.37 10.72
C SER A 259 -19.29 -4.81 10.18
N TYR A 260 -19.13 -4.94 8.86
CA TYR A 260 -19.08 -6.24 8.18
C TYR A 260 -17.73 -6.50 7.52
N SER A 261 -17.26 -7.74 7.59
CA SER A 261 -16.11 -8.24 6.86
C SER A 261 -16.54 -9.31 5.85
N PHE A 262 -16.00 -9.22 4.64
CA PHE A 262 -16.35 -10.11 3.53
C PHE A 262 -15.13 -10.92 3.12
N TRP A 263 -15.32 -12.23 3.05
CA TRP A 263 -14.29 -13.21 2.79
C TRP A 263 -14.69 -14.06 1.58
N LEU A 264 -13.73 -14.53 0.79
CA LEU A 264 -14.04 -15.49 -0.28
C LEU A 264 -14.58 -16.78 0.34
N ALA A 265 -15.72 -17.24 -0.18
CA ALA A 265 -16.36 -18.46 0.26
C ALA A 265 -15.67 -19.72 -0.30
N THR A 266 -15.92 -20.87 0.32
CA THR A 266 -15.57 -22.16 -0.27
C THR A 266 -16.58 -22.56 -1.34
N VAL A 267 -16.10 -23.06 -2.47
CA VAL A 267 -16.91 -23.47 -3.61
C VAL A 267 -16.48 -24.87 -4.06
N ASP A 268 -17.41 -25.83 -4.08
CA ASP A 268 -17.16 -27.15 -4.65
C ASP A 268 -17.17 -27.06 -6.18
N HIS A 269 -16.23 -27.75 -6.83
CA HIS A 269 -16.13 -27.76 -8.30
C HIS A 269 -17.42 -28.25 -8.97
N ASN A 270 -18.15 -29.18 -8.35
CA ASN A 270 -19.40 -29.71 -8.87
C ASN A 270 -20.60 -28.76 -8.69
N GLU A 271 -20.45 -27.71 -7.88
CA GLU A 271 -21.51 -26.77 -7.50
C GLU A 271 -21.31 -25.36 -8.10
N MET A 272 -20.22 -25.10 -8.85
CA MET A 272 -19.88 -23.75 -9.36
C MET A 272 -20.99 -23.07 -10.17
N PHE A 273 -21.78 -23.85 -10.92
CA PHE A 273 -22.87 -23.35 -11.76
C PHE A 273 -24.26 -23.69 -11.22
N ARG A 274 -24.34 -24.16 -9.96
CA ARG A 274 -25.60 -24.45 -9.27
C ARG A 274 -25.96 -23.27 -8.38
N LYS A 275 -27.24 -23.20 -8.02
CA LYS A 275 -27.71 -22.19 -7.05
C LYS A 275 -27.00 -22.44 -5.71
N PRO A 276 -26.29 -21.43 -5.14
CA PRO A 276 -25.66 -21.57 -3.84
C PRO A 276 -26.67 -21.94 -2.74
N GLN A 277 -26.29 -22.86 -1.86
CA GLN A 277 -27.09 -23.20 -0.69
C GLN A 277 -26.88 -22.16 0.41
N SER A 278 -27.96 -21.50 0.83
CA SER A 278 -27.92 -20.52 1.91
C SER A 278 -27.63 -21.21 3.25
N GLU A 279 -26.65 -20.67 3.98
CA GLU A 279 -26.21 -21.21 5.27
C GLU A 279 -25.93 -20.05 6.24
N THR A 280 -26.29 -20.21 7.52
CA THR A 280 -25.97 -19.25 8.59
C THR A 280 -25.00 -19.91 9.56
N LEU A 281 -23.75 -19.41 9.59
CA LEU A 281 -22.70 -19.94 10.45
C LEU A 281 -22.65 -19.19 11.79
N LYS A 282 -22.31 -19.92 12.85
CA LYS A 282 -22.09 -19.38 14.20
C LYS A 282 -20.66 -19.62 14.67
N ALA A 283 -20.30 -19.00 15.80
CA ALA A 283 -18.99 -19.20 16.44
C ALA A 283 -18.65 -20.70 16.57
N GLY A 284 -17.39 -21.05 16.31
CA GLY A 284 -16.89 -22.43 16.22
C GLY A 284 -16.82 -22.98 14.78
N ASN A 285 -17.78 -22.63 13.92
CA ASN A 285 -17.85 -23.16 12.55
C ASN A 285 -17.58 -22.11 11.46
N LEU A 286 -17.28 -20.86 11.81
CA LEU A 286 -17.11 -19.78 10.83
C LEU A 286 -16.07 -20.09 9.73
N ARG A 287 -14.95 -20.74 10.10
CA ARG A 287 -13.83 -20.99 9.18
C ARG A 287 -14.10 -22.08 8.14
N THR A 288 -15.15 -22.89 8.30
CA THR A 288 -15.45 -24.01 7.38
C THR A 288 -15.86 -23.56 5.98
N ARG A 289 -16.34 -22.31 5.87
CA ARG A 289 -16.72 -21.67 4.60
C ARG A 289 -15.79 -20.54 4.18
N VAL A 290 -14.65 -20.35 4.84
CA VAL A 290 -13.69 -19.29 4.49
C VAL A 290 -12.55 -19.87 3.66
N SER A 291 -12.38 -19.35 2.44
CA SER A 291 -11.30 -19.71 1.54
C SER A 291 -9.93 -19.41 2.15
N ARG A 292 -8.97 -20.30 1.92
CA ARG A 292 -7.57 -20.10 2.31
C ARG A 292 -6.77 -19.41 1.21
N CYS A 293 -5.64 -18.84 1.60
CA CYS A 293 -4.70 -18.22 0.69
C CYS A 293 -3.26 -18.45 1.12
N VAL A 294 -2.34 -18.25 0.18
CA VAL A 294 -0.89 -18.18 0.40
C VAL A 294 -0.36 -16.93 -0.29
N VAL A 295 0.58 -16.25 0.36
CA VAL A 295 1.35 -15.17 -0.26
C VAL A 295 2.69 -15.74 -0.71
N CYS A 296 3.04 -15.47 -1.97
CA CYS A 296 4.19 -16.05 -2.65
C CYS A 296 5.10 -14.96 -3.20
N MET A 297 6.41 -15.17 -3.12
CA MET A 297 7.44 -14.35 -3.75
C MET A 297 8.11 -15.11 -4.89
N LYS A 298 8.42 -14.44 -6.00
CA LYS A 298 9.12 -15.06 -7.12
C LYS A 298 10.58 -15.33 -6.74
N ARG A 299 11.10 -16.53 -6.97
CA ARG A 299 12.52 -16.85 -6.76
C ARG A 299 13.39 -16.10 -7.77
N THR A 300 14.53 -15.58 -7.32
CA THR A 300 15.53 -14.88 -8.15
C THR A 300 16.81 -15.70 -8.25
#